data_AF-A0A1E5V4W7-F1
#
_entry.id   AF-A0A1E5V4W7-F1
#
_cell.length_a   1.000
_cell.length_b   1.000
_cell.length_c   1.000
_cell.angle_alpha   90.00
_cell.angle_beta   90.00
_cell.angle_gamma   90.00
#
_symmetry.space_group_name_H-M   'P 1'
#
loop_
_entity.id
_entity.type
_entity.pdbx_description
1 polymer ?
#
loop_
_entity_poly.entity_id
_entity_poly.type
_entity_poly.pdbx_seq_one_letter_code
_entity_poly.pdbx_strand_id
1 'polypeptide(L)'
;MAFIGDGASAVVVGADSVAAAGEEEAEKPLFEIVRSKQLTLPGTSDAMRGLIREMGMTVDIVREVPSLFAGNVEAALRGLLGGPGGGLVGDVVGGDWNKMFWSMHYPGGRLVLDKVEAALGLDPAKMRASRARCSPSSTRDPNASRVPSEVAMKFITETN
;
A
#
# COMPACT_ATOMS: atom_id res chain seq x y z
N MET A 1 11.90 -14.14 -14.48
CA MET A 1 11.63 -13.84 -13.07
C MET A 1 10.12 -13.66 -12.93
N ALA A 2 9.41 -14.59 -12.27
CA ALA A 2 7.97 -14.51 -12.10
C ALA A 2 7.67 -13.67 -10.84
N PHE A 3 6.94 -12.57 -10.99
CA PHE A 3 6.51 -11.71 -9.87
C PHE A 3 4.99 -11.66 -9.71
N ILE A 4 4.25 -12.32 -10.60
CA ILE A 4 2.79 -12.43 -10.56
C ILE A 4 2.44 -13.76 -9.89
N GLY A 5 1.56 -13.70 -8.90
CA GLY A 5 0.95 -14.85 -8.26
C GLY A 5 -0.53 -14.58 -8.04
N ASP A 6 -1.31 -15.64 -7.91
CA ASP A 6 -2.75 -15.55 -7.73
C ASP A 6 -3.11 -15.49 -6.24
N GLY A 7 -4.15 -14.72 -5.90
CA GLY A 7 -4.65 -14.59 -4.53
C GLY A 7 -5.92 -13.73 -4.47
N ALA A 8 -6.71 -13.93 -3.41
CA ALA A 8 -7.94 -13.17 -3.15
C ALA A 8 -7.95 -12.64 -1.71
N SER A 9 -8.55 -11.46 -1.51
CA SER A 9 -8.72 -10.81 -0.21
C SER A 9 -9.95 -9.90 -0.24
N ALA A 10 -10.62 -9.74 0.91
CA ALA A 10 -11.77 -8.86 1.08
C ALA A 10 -11.67 -8.12 2.42
N VAL A 11 -12.28 -6.93 2.50
CA VAL A 11 -12.38 -6.12 3.72
C VAL A 11 -13.82 -5.63 3.88
N VAL A 12 -14.28 -5.53 5.13
CA VAL A 12 -15.55 -4.90 5.50
C VAL A 12 -15.24 -3.52 6.07
N VAL A 13 -15.90 -2.48 5.56
CA VAL A 13 -15.69 -1.09 5.98
C VAL A 13 -17.03 -0.53 6.43
N GLY A 14 -17.12 -0.14 7.70
CA GLY A 14 -18.26 0.55 8.29
C GLY A 14 -17.90 2.00 8.62
N ALA A 15 -18.90 2.88 8.62
CA ALA A 15 -18.76 4.29 8.99
C ALA A 15 -19.06 4.56 10.48
N ASP A 16 -19.87 3.69 11.11
CA ASP A 16 -20.29 3.82 12.51
C ASP A 16 -19.60 2.76 13.37
N SER A 17 -18.92 3.18 14.43
CA SER A 17 -18.50 2.25 15.49
C SER A 17 -19.75 1.84 16.26
N VAL A 18 -20.35 0.70 15.93
CA VAL A 18 -21.53 0.15 16.62
C VAL A 18 -21.14 -0.33 18.03
N ALA A 19 -20.80 0.61 18.91
CA ALA A 19 -20.68 0.38 20.35
C ALA A 19 -21.95 0.84 21.10
N ALA A 20 -22.98 1.32 20.39
CA ALA A 20 -24.06 2.13 20.97
C ALA A 20 -25.48 1.55 20.92
N ALA A 21 -25.68 0.31 20.47
CA ALA A 21 -26.95 -0.39 20.63
C ALA A 21 -26.68 -1.68 21.39
N GLY A 22 -27.47 -1.95 22.44
CA GLY A 22 -27.32 -3.09 23.36
C GLY A 22 -27.54 -4.46 22.73
N GLU A 23 -26.81 -4.77 21.67
CA GLU A 23 -26.74 -6.06 21.00
C GLU A 23 -25.42 -6.73 21.38
N GLU A 24 -25.47 -7.99 21.81
CA GLU A 24 -24.36 -8.73 22.43
C GLU A 24 -23.19 -9.08 21.49
N GLU A 25 -23.20 -8.61 20.23
CA GLU A 25 -22.09 -8.80 19.27
C GLU A 25 -21.81 -7.52 18.45
N ALA A 26 -21.20 -6.52 19.09
CA ALA A 26 -20.66 -5.36 18.39
C ALA A 26 -19.45 -5.72 17.50
N GLU A 27 -19.42 -5.23 16.25
CA GLU A 27 -18.23 -5.35 15.39
C GLU A 27 -16.99 -4.75 16.06
N LYS A 28 -15.86 -5.46 15.98
CA LYS A 28 -14.60 -5.01 16.58
C LYS A 28 -13.70 -4.38 15.51
N PRO A 29 -13.56 -3.04 15.47
CA PRO A 29 -12.76 -2.37 14.44
C PRO A 29 -11.29 -2.78 14.55
N LEU A 30 -10.69 -3.16 13.41
CA LEU A 30 -9.26 -3.50 13.32
C LEU A 30 -8.40 -2.26 13.05
N PHE A 31 -8.87 -1.40 12.15
CA PHE A 31 -8.21 -0.16 11.73
C PHE A 31 -9.26 0.88 11.35
N GLU A 32 -8.90 2.15 11.48
CA GLU A 32 -9.71 3.29 11.04
C GLU A 32 -9.06 3.96 9.83
N ILE A 33 -9.87 4.31 8.81
CA ILE A 33 -9.40 5.06 7.65
C ILE A 33 -9.48 6.55 7.98
N VAL A 34 -8.34 7.12 8.38
CA VAL A 34 -8.29 8.54 8.76
C VAL A 34 -8.23 9.46 7.54
N ARG A 35 -7.45 9.09 6.52
CA ARG A 35 -7.28 9.84 5.26
C ARG A 35 -6.87 8.94 4.12
N SER A 36 -7.15 9.41 2.90
CA SER A 36 -6.65 8.79 1.68
C SER A 36 -6.39 9.82 0.58
N LYS A 37 -5.41 9.54 -0.28
CA LYS A 37 -5.06 10.41 -1.41
C LYS A 37 -4.51 9.58 -2.56
N GLN A 38 -4.89 9.95 -3.78
CA GLN A 38 -4.30 9.49 -5.01
C GLN A 38 -3.37 10.56 -5.60
N LEU A 39 -2.30 10.13 -6.25
CA LEU A 39 -1.48 11.00 -7.09
C LEU A 39 -1.23 10.32 -8.44
N THR A 40 -1.59 11.00 -9.52
CA THR A 40 -1.22 10.62 -10.88
C THR A 40 -0.03 11.48 -11.30
N LEU A 41 1.10 10.84 -11.65
CA LEU A 41 2.29 11.56 -12.07
C LEU A 41 2.15 12.01 -13.53
N PRO A 42 2.26 13.31 -13.84
CA PRO A 42 2.24 13.79 -15.22
C PRO A 42 3.40 13.19 -16.03
N GLY A 43 3.16 12.89 -17.30
CA GLY A 43 4.19 12.37 -18.21
C GLY A 43 4.59 10.91 -17.98
N THR A 44 3.88 10.16 -17.13
CA THR A 44 4.16 8.74 -16.87
C THR A 44 3.09 7.80 -17.43
N SER A 45 2.29 8.25 -18.40
CA SER A 45 1.20 7.45 -19.00
C SER A 45 1.68 6.14 -19.62
N ASP A 46 2.92 6.13 -20.10
CA ASP A 46 3.52 4.99 -20.79
C ASP A 46 4.43 4.15 -19.89
N ALA A 47 4.55 4.51 -18.61
CA ALA A 47 5.46 3.87 -17.68
C ALA A 47 5.01 2.45 -17.29
N MET A 48 3.71 2.19 -17.26
CA MET A 48 3.11 0.89 -16.97
C MET A 48 1.86 0.70 -17.82
N ARG A 49 1.88 -0.30 -18.70
CA ARG A 49 0.81 -0.59 -19.66
C ARG A 49 0.35 -2.04 -19.50
N GLY A 50 -0.97 -2.23 -19.39
CA GLY A 50 -1.62 -3.53 -19.53
C GLY A 50 -2.31 -3.59 -20.89
N LEU A 51 -1.77 -4.36 -21.83
CA LEU A 51 -2.30 -4.51 -23.18
C LEU A 51 -3.08 -5.83 -23.26
N ILE A 52 -4.38 -5.74 -23.50
CA ILE A 52 -5.23 -6.90 -23.78
C ILE A 52 -5.02 -7.34 -25.23
N ARG A 53 -4.70 -8.61 -25.42
CA ARG A 53 -4.45 -9.25 -26.72
C ARG A 53 -5.19 -10.60 -26.76
N GLU A 54 -5.18 -11.25 -27.92
CA GLU A 54 -5.80 -12.58 -28.09
C GLU A 54 -5.24 -13.63 -27.11
N MET A 55 -3.95 -13.54 -26.76
CA MET A 55 -3.30 -14.41 -25.78
C MET A 55 -3.51 -13.99 -24.31
N GLY A 56 -4.44 -13.06 -24.04
CA GLY A 56 -4.71 -12.51 -22.71
C GLY A 56 -4.04 -11.15 -22.46
N MET A 57 -3.72 -10.84 -21.21
CA MET A 57 -3.11 -9.56 -20.84
C MET A 57 -1.58 -9.64 -20.89
N THR A 58 -0.97 -8.71 -21.63
CA THR A 58 0.48 -8.48 -21.62
C THR A 58 0.78 -7.23 -20.82
N VAL A 59 1.77 -7.29 -19.93
CA VAL A 59 2.15 -6.18 -19.06
C VAL A 59 3.52 -5.65 -19.49
N ASP A 60 3.58 -4.37 -19.83
CA ASP A 60 4.80 -3.65 -20.21
C ASP A 60 5.09 -2.59 -19.15
N ILE A 61 6.25 -2.70 -18.50
CA ILE A 61 6.67 -1.80 -17.40
C ILE A 61 8.07 -1.32 -17.72
N VAL A 62 8.23 0.00 -17.84
CA VAL A 62 9.55 0.58 -18.08
C VAL A 62 10.43 0.42 -16.83
N ARG A 63 11.74 0.30 -17.03
CA ARG A 63 12.69 0.04 -15.94
C ARG A 63 12.72 1.14 -14.88
N GLU A 64 12.32 2.36 -15.26
CA GLU A 64 12.39 3.57 -14.47
C GLU A 64 11.24 3.70 -13.44
N VAL A 65 10.17 2.90 -13.55
CA VAL A 65 9.00 3.00 -12.65
C VAL A 65 9.35 2.95 -11.16
N PRO A 66 10.23 2.05 -10.67
CA PRO A 66 10.61 2.04 -9.27
C PRO A 66 11.25 3.35 -8.79
N SER A 67 12.04 4.00 -9.65
CA SER A 67 12.66 5.30 -9.35
C SER A 67 11.64 6.44 -9.42
N LEU A 68 10.72 6.41 -10.39
CA LEU A 68 9.63 7.39 -10.48
C LEU A 68 8.74 7.35 -9.25
N PHE A 69 8.41 6.15 -8.75
CA PHE A 69 7.64 6.00 -7.52
C PHE A 69 8.39 6.56 -6.30
N ALA A 70 9.63 6.10 -6.08
CA ALA A 70 10.42 6.49 -4.92
C ALA A 70 10.74 7.99 -4.90
N GLY A 71 10.94 8.63 -6.06
CA GLY A 71 11.18 10.07 -6.16
C GLY A 71 9.97 10.95 -5.80
N ASN A 72 8.75 10.39 -5.81
CA ASN A 72 7.52 11.15 -5.57
C ASN A 72 6.79 10.77 -4.28
N VAL A 73 7.18 9.66 -3.63
CA VAL A 73 6.47 9.13 -2.46
C VAL A 73 6.45 10.10 -1.28
N GLU A 74 7.56 10.79 -1.00
CA GLU A 74 7.62 11.75 0.11
C GLU A 74 6.69 12.95 -0.10
N ALA A 75 6.70 13.53 -1.31
CA ALA A 75 5.82 14.64 -1.65
C ALA A 75 4.33 14.22 -1.58
N ALA A 76 4.02 13.00 -2.03
CA ALA A 76 2.67 12.44 -1.93
C ALA A 76 2.22 12.31 -0.46
N LEU A 77 3.09 11.80 0.42
CA LEU A 77 2.80 11.64 1.85
C LEU A 77 2.64 12.98 2.55
N ARG A 78 3.53 13.95 2.28
CA ARG A 78 3.39 15.32 2.80
C ARG A 78 2.07 15.94 2.34
N GLY A 79 1.68 15.72 1.09
CA GLY A 79 0.40 16.17 0.56
C GLY A 79 -0.83 15.47 1.14
N LEU A 80 -0.70 14.22 1.63
CA LEU A 80 -1.76 13.48 2.34
C LEU A 80 -1.91 13.98 3.78
N LEU A 81 -0.78 14.17 4.46
CA LEU A 81 -0.74 14.57 5.87
C LEU A 81 -0.90 16.08 6.09
N GLY A 82 -0.60 16.91 5.09
CA GLY A 82 -0.63 18.38 5.15
C GLY A 82 -1.89 19.06 4.59
N GLY A 83 -2.93 18.32 4.19
CA GLY A 83 -4.19 18.89 3.65
C GLY A 83 -5.05 19.66 4.68
N PRO A 84 -6.12 20.36 4.25
CA PRO A 84 -7.00 21.16 5.12
C PRO A 84 -7.50 20.34 6.31
N GLY A 85 -7.35 20.87 7.53
CA GLY A 85 -7.42 20.09 8.77
C GLY A 85 -6.05 19.61 9.28
N GLY A 86 -4.96 20.22 8.82
CA GLY A 86 -3.61 20.00 9.31
C GLY A 86 -3.50 20.27 10.81
N GLY A 87 -2.79 19.39 11.52
CA GLY A 87 -2.43 19.62 12.93
C GLY A 87 -2.22 18.36 13.77
N LEU A 88 -2.77 17.20 13.39
CA LEU A 88 -2.66 16.00 14.24
C LEU A 88 -1.66 14.98 13.71
N VAL A 89 -1.78 14.49 12.48
CA VAL A 89 -0.88 13.42 12.00
C VAL A 89 0.47 13.96 11.51
N GLY A 90 0.47 15.08 10.78
CA GLY A 90 1.71 15.72 10.30
C GLY A 90 2.65 16.15 11.45
N ASP A 91 2.07 16.71 12.52
CA ASP A 91 2.81 17.19 13.69
C ASP A 91 3.26 16.04 14.61
N VAL A 92 2.45 14.97 14.74
CA VAL A 92 2.82 13.75 15.50
C VAL A 92 3.99 13.01 14.83
N VAL A 93 3.96 12.90 13.50
CA VAL A 93 5.05 12.26 12.74
C VAL A 93 6.30 13.15 12.77
N GLY A 94 6.14 14.47 12.70
CA GLY A 94 7.27 15.43 12.81
C GLY A 94 8.33 15.24 11.71
N GLY A 95 7.92 14.68 10.57
CA GLY A 95 8.82 14.30 9.47
C GLY A 95 9.56 12.97 9.67
N ASP A 96 9.38 12.27 10.80
CA ASP A 96 9.95 10.94 11.03
C ASP A 96 8.98 9.84 10.57
N TRP A 97 9.20 9.36 9.36
CA TRP A 97 8.43 8.30 8.72
C TRP A 97 8.46 6.95 9.48
N ASN A 98 9.41 6.75 10.40
CA ASN A 98 9.51 5.53 11.22
C ASN A 98 8.52 5.50 12.39
N LYS A 99 7.81 6.59 12.69
CA LYS A 99 6.73 6.57 13.70
C LYS A 99 5.47 5.86 13.22
N MET A 100 5.36 5.60 11.92
CA MET A 100 4.21 4.91 11.32
C MET A 100 4.50 3.42 11.07
N PHE A 101 3.43 2.65 10.92
CA PHE A 101 3.50 1.33 10.32
C PHE A 101 3.40 1.44 8.79
N TRP A 102 3.99 0.50 8.07
CA TRP A 102 4.07 0.53 6.62
C TRP A 102 3.51 -0.74 6.00
N SER A 103 2.63 -0.55 5.02
CA SER A 103 2.18 -1.60 4.12
C SER A 103 2.27 -1.09 2.70
N MET A 104 3.36 -1.48 2.02
CA MET A 104 3.55 -1.16 0.61
C MET A 104 3.12 -2.33 -0.27
N HIS A 105 2.41 -2.01 -1.35
CA HIS A 105 2.19 -2.92 -2.47
C HIS A 105 3.02 -2.44 -3.65
N TYR A 106 3.70 -3.37 -4.32
CA TYR A 106 4.21 -3.09 -5.66
C TYR A 106 4.38 -4.36 -6.50
N PRO A 107 3.78 -4.39 -7.69
CA PRO A 107 3.99 -5.46 -8.67
C PRO A 107 5.30 -5.17 -9.43
N GLY A 108 6.42 -5.65 -8.92
CA GLY A 108 7.71 -5.51 -9.62
C GLY A 108 8.95 -5.89 -8.82
N GLY A 109 8.79 -6.66 -7.75
CA GLY A 109 9.89 -7.21 -6.97
C GLY A 109 10.45 -6.29 -5.88
N ARG A 110 11.52 -6.75 -5.23
CA ARG A 110 12.11 -6.15 -4.02
C ARG A 110 12.69 -4.75 -4.25
N LEU A 111 13.06 -4.43 -5.49
CA LEU A 111 13.77 -3.19 -5.83
C LEU A 111 13.00 -1.92 -5.46
N VAL A 112 11.67 -1.92 -5.57
CA VAL A 112 10.91 -0.73 -5.16
C VAL A 112 10.94 -0.55 -3.65
N LEU A 113 10.88 -1.64 -2.89
CA LEU A 113 10.87 -1.58 -1.42
C LEU A 113 12.20 -1.00 -0.95
N ASP A 114 13.31 -1.45 -1.56
CA ASP A 114 14.64 -0.92 -1.28
C ASP A 114 14.73 0.58 -1.62
N LYS A 115 14.18 1.01 -2.76
CA LYS A 115 14.18 2.43 -3.15
C LYS A 115 13.32 3.31 -2.26
N VAL A 116 12.18 2.81 -1.79
CA VAL A 116 11.28 3.55 -0.88
C VAL A 116 11.89 3.64 0.52
N GLU A 117 12.46 2.54 1.03
CA GLU A 117 13.19 2.55 2.30
C GLU A 117 14.31 3.58 2.27
N ALA A 118 15.08 3.63 1.19
CA ALA A 118 16.14 4.62 1.01
C ALA A 118 15.60 6.05 0.89
N ALA A 119 14.52 6.26 0.13
CA ALA A 119 13.94 7.60 -0.09
C ALA A 119 13.35 8.21 1.20
N LEU A 120 12.77 7.38 2.06
CA LEU A 120 12.09 7.82 3.29
C LEU A 120 12.92 7.58 4.56
N GLY A 121 14.12 7.01 4.44
CA GLY A 121 14.97 6.69 5.60
C GLY A 121 14.32 5.70 6.57
N LEU A 122 13.65 4.68 6.05
CA LEU A 122 12.91 3.71 6.87
C LEU A 122 13.82 2.63 7.45
N ASP A 123 13.54 2.24 8.69
CA ASP A 123 14.13 1.04 9.27
C ASP A 123 13.72 -0.21 8.46
N PRO A 124 14.63 -1.15 8.18
CA PRO A 124 14.33 -2.36 7.41
C PRO A 124 13.16 -3.19 7.98
N ALA A 125 12.92 -3.09 9.29
CA ALA A 125 11.80 -3.74 9.96
C ALA A 125 10.43 -3.24 9.48
N LYS A 126 10.32 -1.99 9.02
CA LYS A 126 9.05 -1.36 8.62
C LYS A 126 8.43 -1.99 7.38
N MET A 127 9.24 -2.48 6.44
CA MET A 127 8.76 -3.14 5.23
C MET A 127 8.75 -4.67 5.33
N ARG A 128 9.03 -5.24 6.52
CA ARG A 128 9.13 -6.71 6.70
C ARG A 128 7.87 -7.44 6.22
N ALA A 129 6.69 -6.92 6.54
CA ALA A 129 5.41 -7.51 6.12
C ALA A 129 5.25 -7.50 4.58
N SER A 130 5.56 -6.37 3.93
CA SER A 130 5.56 -6.27 2.47
C SER A 130 6.59 -7.19 1.82
N ARG A 131 7.79 -7.34 2.41
CA ARG A 131 8.86 -8.22 1.92
C ARG A 131 8.48 -9.70 2.03
N ALA A 132 7.80 -10.10 3.10
CA ALA A 132 7.35 -11.48 3.29
C ALA A 132 6.37 -11.92 2.18
N ARG A 133 5.48 -11.03 1.72
CA ARG A 133 4.56 -11.31 0.61
C ARG A 133 5.27 -11.43 -0.74
N CYS A 134 6.44 -10.81 -0.89
CA CYS A 134 7.24 -10.78 -2.12
C CYS A 134 8.28 -11.93 -2.18
N SER A 135 8.24 -12.89 -1.24
CA SER A 135 9.16 -14.04 -1.25
C SER A 135 8.66 -15.14 -2.22
N PRO A 136 9.57 -15.89 -2.86
CA PRO A 136 9.20 -17.00 -3.74
C PRO A 136 8.53 -18.19 -3.02
N SER A 137 8.53 -18.21 -1.69
CA SER A 137 7.87 -19.24 -0.87
C SER A 137 6.43 -18.89 -0.48
N SER A 138 5.96 -17.67 -0.73
CA SER A 138 4.64 -17.21 -0.27
C SER A 138 3.46 -17.95 -0.93
N THR A 139 3.69 -18.58 -2.09
CA THR A 139 2.69 -19.39 -2.81
C THR A 139 2.74 -20.89 -2.50
N ARG A 140 3.70 -21.37 -1.68
CA ARG A 140 3.86 -22.81 -1.35
C ARG A 140 3.69 -23.15 0.14
N ASP A 141 3.51 -22.14 1.00
CA ASP A 141 3.32 -22.37 2.43
C ASP A 141 1.82 -22.40 2.79
N PRO A 142 1.25 -23.53 3.24
CA PRO A 142 -0.14 -23.60 3.71
C PRO A 142 -0.41 -22.74 4.96
N ASN A 143 0.63 -22.27 5.67
CA ASN A 143 0.55 -21.26 6.73
C ASN A 143 0.75 -19.81 6.22
N ALA A 144 0.95 -19.56 4.93
CA ALA A 144 0.96 -18.19 4.39
C ALA A 144 -0.39 -17.46 4.59
N SER A 145 -1.47 -18.24 4.82
CA SER A 145 -2.80 -17.77 5.24
C SER A 145 -2.91 -17.44 6.73
N ARG A 146 -1.90 -17.80 7.54
CA ARG A 146 -1.87 -17.63 9.01
C ARG A 146 -1.00 -16.48 9.50
N VAL A 147 -0.23 -15.84 8.63
CA VAL A 147 0.10 -14.42 8.88
C VAL A 147 -1.25 -13.73 8.74
N PRO A 148 -1.77 -13.07 9.79
CA PRO A 148 -3.11 -12.53 9.71
C PRO A 148 -3.20 -11.63 8.49
N SER A 149 -4.43 -11.38 8.05
CA SER A 149 -4.88 -10.28 7.20
C SER A 149 -4.37 -8.87 7.60
N GLU A 150 -3.30 -8.79 8.39
CA GLU A 150 -2.50 -7.63 8.73
C GLU A 150 -1.93 -6.98 7.47
N VAL A 151 -2.70 -5.98 7.07
CA VAL A 151 -2.31 -4.82 6.30
C VAL A 151 -1.89 -5.19 4.87
N ALA A 152 -2.92 -5.50 4.08
CA ALA A 152 -3.01 -5.00 2.72
C ALA A 152 -4.10 -3.92 2.69
N MET A 153 -3.87 -2.80 3.41
CA MET A 153 -4.66 -1.59 3.20
C MET A 153 -4.26 -1.02 1.83
N LYS A 154 -5.00 -1.43 0.80
CA LYS A 154 -5.09 -0.76 -0.49
C LYS A 154 -6.29 0.21 -0.41
N PHE A 155 -6.40 1.10 -1.40
CA PHE A 155 -7.36 2.21 -1.56
C PHE A 155 -6.84 3.54 -0.99
N ILE A 156 -7.04 4.70 -1.65
CA ILE A 156 -8.24 5.09 -2.43
C ILE A 156 -7.86 5.91 -3.66
N THR A 157 -8.61 5.65 -4.74
CA THR A 157 -8.83 6.54 -5.88
C THR A 157 -10.34 6.64 -6.08
N GLU A 158 -10.90 7.85 -5.97
CA GLU A 158 -12.23 8.15 -6.48
C GLU A 158 -12.09 8.44 -7.98
N THR A 159 -12.92 7.83 -8.80
CA THR A 159 -13.05 8.17 -10.22
C THR A 159 -13.64 9.57 -10.37
N ASN A 160 -13.10 10.29 -11.36
CA ASN A 160 -13.49 11.62 -11.83
C ASN A 160 -14.99 11.93 -11.78
#